data_AF-A0A077XR13-F1
#
_entry.id   AF-A0A077XR13-F1
#
_cell.length_a   1.000
_cell.length_b   1.000
_cell.length_c   1.000
_cell.angle_alpha   90.00
_cell.angle_beta   90.00
_cell.angle_gamma   90.00
#
_symmetry.space_group_name_H-M   'P 1'
#
loop_
_entity.id
_entity.type
_entity.pdbx_description
1 polymer ?
#
loop_
_entity_poly.entity_id
_entity_poly.type
_entity_poly.pdbx_seq_one_letter_code
_entity_poly.pdbx_strand_id
1 'polypeptide(L)'
;MAEQYIDKENLELVRDRLWSISKEKGITLEDIEDRTGFSYSQVYRIVRGKNNMSISGLIAVCKALEVQPSDVFNFSVEMPKHLPLRKDRK
;
A
#
# COMPACT_ATOMS: atom_id res chain seq x y z
N MET A 1 22.06 9.79 -8.23
CA MET A 1 20.59 9.71 -8.41
C MET A 1 19.95 10.23 -7.13
N ALA A 2 18.92 11.07 -7.20
CA ALA A 2 18.20 11.47 -5.99
C ALA A 2 17.62 10.21 -5.34
N GLU A 3 17.80 10.06 -4.03
CA GLU A 3 17.20 8.97 -3.29
C GLU A 3 15.67 9.08 -3.39
N GLN A 4 15.00 7.94 -3.60
CA GLN A 4 13.55 7.93 -3.69
C GLN A 4 12.97 8.36 -2.34
N TYR A 5 12.06 9.33 -2.35
CA TYR A 5 11.28 9.66 -1.17
C TYR A 5 10.41 8.46 -0.77
N ILE A 6 10.47 8.08 0.50
CA ILE A 6 9.66 7.00 1.08
C ILE A 6 8.99 7.53 2.34
N ASP A 7 7.67 7.67 2.27
CA ASP A 7 6.83 7.94 3.44
C ASP A 7 6.62 6.63 4.20
N LYS A 8 7.50 6.35 5.17
CA LYS A 8 7.49 5.09 5.91
C LYS A 8 6.22 4.91 6.75
N GLU A 9 5.72 5.99 7.33
CA GLU A 9 4.56 5.97 8.23
C GLU A 9 3.30 5.58 7.47
N ASN A 10 2.97 6.29 6.40
CA ASN A 10 1.78 6.00 5.61
C ASN A 10 1.88 4.65 4.87
N LEU A 11 3.10 4.23 4.52
CA LEU A 11 3.34 2.92 3.93
C LEU A 11 3.10 1.77 4.92
N GLU A 12 3.44 1.95 6.20
CA GLU A 12 3.12 1.00 7.27
C GLU A 12 1.60 0.89 7.48
N LEU A 13 0.87 2.02 7.49
CA LEU A 13 -0.59 2.02 7.60
C LEU A 13 -1.27 1.20 6.49
N VAL A 14 -0.85 1.39 5.23
CA VAL A 14 -1.36 0.61 4.09
C VAL A 14 -1.10 -0.88 4.26
N ARG A 15 0.10 -1.26 4.71
CA ARG A 15 0.48 -2.66 4.91
C ARG A 15 -0.27 -3.33 6.04
N ASP A 16 -0.42 -2.64 7.15
CA ASP A 16 -1.19 -3.14 8.29
C ASP A 16 -2.65 -3.35 7.89
N ARG A 17 -3.20 -2.46 7.06
CA ARG A 17 -4.54 -2.62 6.51
C ARG A 17 -4.66 -3.83 5.59
N LEU A 18 -3.74 -3.98 4.63
CA LEU A 18 -3.70 -5.18 3.77
C LEU A 18 -3.60 -6.47 4.59
N TRP A 19 -2.73 -6.49 5.59
CA TRP A 19 -2.51 -7.68 6.41
C TRP A 19 -3.70 -8.00 7.30
N SER A 20 -4.37 -6.99 7.84
CA SER A 20 -5.59 -7.16 8.63
C SER A 20 -6.71 -7.76 7.77
N ILE A 21 -6.92 -7.23 6.55
CA ILE A 21 -7.90 -7.76 5.59
C ILE A 21 -7.58 -9.21 5.22
N SER A 22 -6.30 -9.52 4.98
CA SER A 22 -5.83 -10.89 4.70
C SER A 22 -6.23 -11.85 5.81
N LYS A 23 -5.98 -11.47 7.07
CA LYS A 23 -6.34 -12.26 8.26
C LYS A 23 -7.84 -12.41 8.44
N GLU A 24 -8.60 -11.33 8.29
CA GLU A 24 -10.06 -11.34 8.40
C GLU A 24 -10.71 -12.29 7.39
N LYS A 25 -10.14 -12.38 6.18
CA LYS A 25 -10.61 -13.27 5.10
C LYS A 25 -10.01 -14.68 5.16
N GLY A 26 -9.06 -14.94 6.07
CA GLY A 26 -8.35 -16.22 6.12
C GLY A 26 -7.46 -16.50 4.90
N ILE A 27 -7.04 -15.46 4.17
CA ILE A 27 -6.17 -15.58 2.99
C ILE A 27 -4.71 -15.48 3.46
N THR A 28 -3.90 -16.48 3.12
CA THR A 28 -2.46 -16.56 3.46
C THR A 28 -1.58 -15.82 2.45
N LEU A 29 -0.28 -15.70 2.70
CA LEU A 29 0.63 -15.09 1.73
C LEU A 29 0.84 -16.00 0.52
N GLU A 30 0.81 -17.32 0.74
CA GLU A 30 0.86 -18.37 -0.25
C GLU A 30 -0.39 -18.31 -1.16
N ASP A 31 -1.58 -18.07 -0.59
CA ASP A 31 -2.78 -17.84 -1.41
C ASP A 31 -2.63 -16.60 -2.31
N ILE A 32 -2.02 -15.53 -1.81
CA ILE A 32 -1.76 -14.32 -2.60
C ILE A 32 -0.71 -14.62 -3.68
N GLU A 33 0.30 -15.43 -3.38
CA GLU A 33 1.30 -15.92 -4.33
C GLU A 33 0.60 -16.62 -5.51
N ASP A 34 -0.21 -17.63 -5.21
CA ASP A 34 -0.95 -18.42 -6.21
C ASP A 34 -1.91 -17.54 -7.03
N ARG A 35 -2.59 -16.58 -6.40
CA ARG A 35 -3.55 -15.68 -7.05
C ARG A 35 -2.92 -14.60 -7.91
N THR A 36 -1.67 -14.21 -7.62
CA THR A 36 -0.97 -13.14 -8.35
C THR A 36 0.06 -13.64 -9.35
N GLY A 37 0.55 -14.88 -9.17
CA GLY A 37 1.70 -15.41 -9.90
C GLY A 37 3.03 -14.73 -9.51
N PHE A 38 3.06 -13.95 -8.43
CA PHE A 38 4.30 -13.42 -7.88
C PHE A 38 5.05 -14.50 -7.11
N SER A 39 6.34 -14.28 -6.81
CA SER A 39 7.03 -15.10 -5.81
C SER A 39 6.61 -14.72 -4.39
N TYR A 40 6.72 -15.67 -3.46
CA TYR A 40 6.51 -15.43 -2.03
C TYR A 40 7.27 -14.20 -1.52
N SER A 41 8.54 -14.03 -1.94
CA SER A 41 9.36 -12.88 -1.54
C SER A 41 8.79 -11.55 -2.03
N GLN A 42 8.23 -11.51 -3.25
CA GLN A 42 7.57 -10.32 -3.76
C GLN A 42 6.29 -10.02 -2.98
N VAL A 43 5.45 -11.03 -2.73
CA VAL A 43 4.24 -10.90 -1.90
C VAL A 43 4.60 -10.37 -0.51
N TYR A 44 5.59 -10.99 0.14
CA TYR A 44 6.09 -10.56 1.44
C TYR A 44 6.56 -9.10 1.41
N ARG A 45 7.35 -8.70 0.40
CA ARG A 45 7.81 -7.30 0.27
C ARG A 45 6.67 -6.31 0.11
N ILE A 46 5.58 -6.69 -0.56
CA ILE A 46 4.40 -5.84 -0.73
C ILE A 46 3.62 -5.77 0.60
N VAL A 47 3.20 -6.90 1.16
CA VAL A 47 2.26 -6.97 2.29
C VAL A 47 2.94 -6.71 3.64
N ARG A 48 4.16 -7.21 3.86
CA ARG A 48 4.84 -7.24 5.17
C ARG A 48 6.23 -6.57 5.17
N GLY A 49 6.73 -6.18 4.01
CA GLY A 49 8.07 -5.61 3.85
C GLY A 49 8.20 -4.18 4.36
N LYS A 50 9.37 -3.57 4.12
CA LYS A 50 9.66 -2.16 4.45
C LYS A 50 10.01 -1.30 3.24
N ASN A 51 10.19 -1.91 2.08
CA ASN A 51 10.57 -1.22 0.83
C ASN A 51 9.40 -0.40 0.30
N ASN A 52 9.63 0.61 -0.53
CA ASN A 52 8.50 1.19 -1.26
C ASN A 52 7.84 0.15 -2.16
N MET A 53 6.51 0.07 -2.16
CA MET A 53 5.78 -0.83 -3.05
C MET A 53 5.29 -0.06 -4.28
N SER A 54 5.21 -0.73 -5.43
CA SER A 54 4.58 -0.13 -6.60
C SER A 54 3.06 -0.16 -6.46
N ILE A 55 2.39 0.82 -7.08
CA ILE A 55 0.92 0.84 -7.18
C ILE A 55 0.43 -0.44 -7.87
N SER A 56 1.10 -0.90 -8.94
CA SER A 56 0.73 -2.15 -9.62
C SER A 56 0.78 -3.36 -8.69
N GLY A 57 1.79 -3.45 -7.82
CA GLY A 57 1.90 -4.51 -6.81
C GLY A 57 0.78 -4.43 -5.78
N LEU A 58 0.47 -3.22 -5.28
CA LEU A 58 -0.65 -2.98 -4.38
C LEU A 58 -1.98 -3.44 -5.00
N ILE A 59 -2.28 -3.00 -6.23
CA ILE A 59 -3.52 -3.34 -6.92
C ILE A 59 -3.64 -4.84 -7.18
N ALA A 60 -2.53 -5.52 -7.53
CA ALA A 60 -2.53 -6.97 -7.68
C ALA A 60 -2.89 -7.69 -6.38
N VAL A 61 -2.31 -7.25 -5.25
CA VAL A 61 -2.65 -7.80 -3.93
C VAL A 61 -4.10 -7.47 -3.55
N CYS A 62 -4.60 -6.25 -3.80
CA CYS A 62 -6.00 -5.92 -3.53
C CYS A 62 -6.96 -6.85 -4.29
N LYS A 63 -6.66 -7.16 -5.56
CA LYS A 63 -7.43 -8.13 -6.35
C LYS A 63 -7.35 -9.54 -5.77
N ALA A 64 -6.17 -9.99 -5.38
CA ALA A 64 -5.98 -11.30 -4.75
C ALA A 64 -6.71 -11.43 -3.41
N LEU A 65 -6.78 -10.34 -2.65
CA LEU A 65 -7.54 -10.21 -1.41
C LEU A 65 -9.03 -9.91 -1.63
N GLU A 66 -9.49 -9.76 -2.87
CA GLU A 66 -10.87 -9.44 -3.23
C GLU A 66 -11.39 -8.17 -2.51
N VAL A 67 -10.56 -7.13 -2.45
CA VAL A 67 -10.87 -5.88 -1.74
C VAL A 67 -10.65 -4.68 -2.64
N GLN A 68 -11.45 -3.63 -2.46
CA GLN A 68 -11.25 -2.39 -3.20
C GLN A 68 -10.07 -1.61 -2.60
N PRO A 69 -9.23 -0.94 -3.42
CA PRO A 69 -8.14 -0.12 -2.90
C PRO A 69 -8.62 0.98 -1.93
N SER A 70 -9.83 1.51 -2.12
CA SER A 70 -10.45 2.47 -1.20
C SER A 70 -10.53 1.97 0.24
N ASP A 71 -10.78 0.67 0.45
CA ASP A 71 -10.89 0.09 1.79
C ASP A 71 -9.53 -0.07 2.47
N VAL A 72 -8.46 -0.18 1.66
CA VAL A 72 -7.07 -0.19 2.11
C VAL A 72 -6.62 1.23 2.49
N PHE A 73 -7.06 2.24 1.74
CA PHE A 73 -6.77 3.66 1.99
C PHE A 73 -7.78 4.36 2.90
N ASN A 74 -8.65 3.62 3.58
CA ASN A 74 -9.64 4.20 4.48
C ASN A 74 -8.99 4.60 5.82
N PHE A 75 -8.10 5.59 5.78
CA PHE A 75 -7.43 6.22 6.91
C PHE A 75 -7.19 7.71 6.64
N SER A 76 -6.92 8.47 7.69
CA SER A 76 -6.62 9.91 7.61
C SER A 76 -5.13 10.16 7.70
N VAL A 77 -4.64 11.17 6.96
CA VAL A 77 -3.27 11.66 7.02
C VAL A 77 -3.26 13.13 7.45
N GLU A 78 -2.21 13.56 8.12
CA GLU A 78 -2.07 14.96 8.50
C GLU A 78 -1.82 15.84 7.26
N MET A 79 -2.67 16.87 7.10
CA MET A 79 -2.53 17.81 5.99
C MET A 79 -1.70 19.02 6.44
N PRO A 80 -0.48 19.20 5.90
CA PRO A 80 0.31 20.37 6.23
C PRO A 80 -0.33 21.65 5.68
N LYS A 81 -0.12 22.77 6.39
CA LYS A 81 -0.53 24.08 5.90
C LYS A 81 0.43 24.53 4.79
N HIS A 82 -0.04 24.45 3.55
CA HIS A 82 0.71 24.95 2.40
C HIS A 82 0.50 26.45 2.19
N LEU A 83 1.49 27.08 1.54
CA LEU A 83 1.32 28.42 0.97
C LEU A 83 0.17 28.44 -0.05
N PRO A 84 -0.47 29.60 -0.29
CA PRO A 84 -1.50 29.72 -1.32
C PRO A 84 -0.98 29.26 -2.68
N LEU A 85 -1.92 28.80 -3.54
CA LEU A 85 -1.59 28.34 -4.89
C LEU A 85 -0.89 29.46 -5.64
N ARG A 86 -0.01 29.09 -6.59
CA ARG A 86 0.76 30.09 -7.36
C ARG A 86 -0.13 31.14 -8.03
N LYS A 87 -1.31 30.76 -8.50
CA LYS A 87 -2.30 31.65 -9.12
C LYS A 87 -2.89 32.70 -8.17
N ASP A 88 -2.82 32.45 -6.86
CA ASP A 88 -3.38 33.32 -5.81
C ASP A 88 -2.30 34.24 -5.21
N ARG A 89 -1.02 34.05 -5.62
CA ARG A 89 0.09 34.93 -5.24
C ARG A 89 0.09 36.11 -6.20
N LYS A 90 -0.34 37.29 -5.73
CA LYS A 90 -0.24 38.56 -6.46
C LYS A 90 1.21 38.90 -6.78
#